data_AF-A0A7J5F2H7-F1
#
_entry.id   AF-A0A7J5F2H7-F1
#
_cell.length_a   1.000
_cell.length_b   1.000
_cell.length_c   1.000
_cell.angle_alpha   90.00
_cell.angle_beta   90.00
_cell.angle_gamma   90.00
#
_symmetry.space_group_name_H-M   'P 1'
#
loop_
_entity.id
_entity.type
_entity.pdbx_description
1 polymer ?
#
loop_
_entity_poly.entity_id
_entity_poly.type
_entity_poly.pdbx_seq_one_letter_code
_entity_poly.pdbx_strand_id
1 'polypeptide(L)'
;MTITKDIITDLLPAYLSGECSADTTRLVEGYLRTDAPFAAEVQRMRTAPLPALSAPDAGRSEELRSLKRTRSLLNWRSALMAFGFFFSLAPFSVLHINDTTYWFFIEAPRAAAVYGIIGLLSWAGYFLLRRRLRGL
;
A
#
# COMPACT_ATOMS: atom_id res chain seq x y z
N MET A 1 7.13 -43.28 19.03
CA MET A 1 6.11 -42.38 18.45
C MET A 1 5.81 -42.87 17.05
N THR A 2 4.54 -43.08 16.72
CA THR A 2 4.13 -43.55 15.39
C THR A 2 3.89 -42.32 14.53
N ILE A 3 4.69 -42.14 13.47
CA ILE A 3 4.49 -41.05 12.52
C ILE A 3 3.33 -41.43 11.60
N THR A 4 2.28 -40.62 11.59
CA THR A 4 1.07 -40.83 10.78
C THR A 4 1.22 -40.28 9.38
N LYS A 5 0.47 -40.85 8.42
CA LYS A 5 0.42 -40.37 7.03
C LYS A 5 0.04 -38.89 6.93
N ASP A 6 -0.85 -38.41 7.80
CA ASP A 6 -1.34 -37.03 7.79
C ASP A 6 -0.19 -36.04 8.06
N ILE A 7 0.67 -36.34 9.04
CA ILE A 7 1.85 -35.53 9.35
C ILE A 7 2.78 -35.44 8.14
N ILE A 8 2.99 -36.55 7.43
CA ILE A 8 3.82 -36.54 6.22
C ILE A 8 3.15 -35.73 5.11
N THR A 9 1.83 -35.83 4.98
CA THR A 9 1.04 -35.12 3.96
C THR A 9 1.12 -33.61 4.17
N ASP A 10 1.05 -33.14 5.40
CA ASP A 10 1.21 -31.72 5.75
C ASP A 10 2.63 -31.19 5.43
N LEU A 11 3.64 -32.06 5.49
CA LEU A 11 5.03 -31.72 5.18
C LEU A 11 5.35 -31.80 3.68
N LEU A 12 4.48 -32.43 2.86
CA LEU A 12 4.73 -32.62 1.43
C LEU A 12 4.93 -31.30 0.67
N PRO A 13 4.13 -30.23 0.85
CA PRO A 13 4.32 -28.99 0.10
C PRO A 13 5.73 -28.42 0.27
N ALA A 14 6.23 -28.37 1.51
CA ALA A 14 7.57 -27.87 1.82
C ALA A 14 8.69 -28.83 1.36
N TYR A 15 8.44 -30.14 1.38
CA TYR A 15 9.38 -31.14 0.87
C TYR A 15 9.49 -31.10 -0.65
N LEU A 16 8.37 -30.85 -1.34
CA LEU A 16 8.29 -30.72 -2.79
C LEU A 16 8.89 -29.39 -3.29
N SER A 17 8.74 -28.30 -2.53
CA SER A 17 9.38 -27.01 -2.83
C SER A 17 10.88 -26.97 -2.51
N GLY A 18 11.37 -27.93 -1.71
CA GLY A 18 12.77 -27.98 -1.27
C GLY A 18 13.09 -27.02 -0.11
N GLU A 19 12.07 -26.47 0.54
CA GLU A 19 12.19 -25.50 1.65
C GLU A 19 12.26 -26.19 3.03
N CYS A 20 12.18 -27.52 3.08
CA CYS A 20 12.32 -28.30 4.31
C CYS A 20 13.76 -28.34 4.86
N SER A 21 13.86 -28.41 6.19
CA SER A 21 15.13 -28.70 6.88
C SER A 21 15.64 -30.12 6.56
N ALA A 22 16.94 -30.36 6.70
CA ALA A 22 17.54 -31.67 6.44
C ALA A 22 16.94 -32.81 7.28
N ASP A 23 16.54 -32.53 8.53
CA ASP A 23 15.91 -33.52 9.39
C ASP A 23 14.48 -33.85 8.94
N THR A 24 13.73 -32.85 8.50
CA THR A 24 12.39 -33.04 7.92
C THR A 24 12.45 -33.85 6.63
N THR A 25 13.43 -33.59 5.77
CA THR A 25 13.66 -34.35 4.53
C THR A 25 13.95 -35.82 4.83
N ARG A 26 14.85 -36.13 5.78
CA ARG A 26 15.15 -37.52 6.16
C ARG A 26 13.94 -38.25 6.73
N LEU A 27 13.10 -37.54 7.50
CA LEU A 27 11.88 -38.09 8.07
C LEU A 27 10.88 -38.49 6.99
N VAL A 28 10.63 -37.59 6.02
CA VAL A 28 9.72 -37.86 4.90
C VAL A 28 10.26 -38.99 4.03
N GLU A 29 11.54 -38.97 3.64
CA GLU A 29 12.16 -40.04 2.85
C GLU A 29 12.11 -41.40 3.56
N GLY A 30 12.33 -41.44 4.88
CA GLY A 30 12.23 -42.66 5.69
C GLY A 30 10.82 -43.25 5.67
N TYR A 31 9.80 -42.40 5.72
CA TYR A 31 8.41 -42.83 5.61
C TYR A 31 8.09 -43.35 4.21
N LEU A 32 8.50 -42.65 3.15
CA LEU A 32 8.27 -43.06 1.76
C LEU A 32 8.93 -44.40 1.41
N ARG A 33 10.05 -44.77 2.05
CA ARG A 33 10.67 -46.10 1.89
C ARG A 33 9.82 -47.25 2.45
N THR A 34 8.98 -46.95 3.44
CA THR A 34 8.14 -47.94 4.13
C THR A 34 6.80 -48.12 3.41
N ASP A 35 6.33 -47.08 2.72
CA ASP A 35 5.05 -47.06 2.00
C ASP A 35 5.27 -46.79 0.49
N ALA A 36 5.50 -47.88 -0.26
CA ALA A 36 5.69 -47.83 -1.72
C ALA A 36 4.52 -47.21 -2.51
N PRO A 37 3.23 -47.49 -2.21
CA PRO A 37 2.14 -46.82 -2.93
C PRO A 37 2.10 -45.32 -2.67
N PHE A 38 2.39 -44.87 -1.45
CA PHE A 38 2.45 -43.44 -1.14
C PHE A 38 3.66 -42.75 -1.80
N ALA A 39 4.82 -43.43 -1.88
CA ALA A 39 5.97 -42.92 -2.63
C ALA A 39 5.66 -42.70 -4.12
N ALA A 40 4.89 -43.59 -4.73
CA ALA A 40 4.45 -43.43 -6.13
C ALA A 40 3.51 -42.23 -6.29
N GLU A 41 2.64 -41.96 -5.32
CA GLU A 41 1.75 -40.79 -5.31
C GLU A 41 2.54 -39.47 -5.25
N VAL A 42 3.51 -39.38 -4.32
CA VAL A 42 4.38 -38.21 -4.18
C VAL A 42 5.22 -37.96 -5.43
N GLN A 43 5.71 -39.02 -6.07
CA GLN A 43 6.45 -38.88 -7.32
C GLN A 43 5.58 -38.34 -8.46
N ARG A 44 4.31 -38.75 -8.53
CA ARG A 44 3.35 -38.17 -9.49
C ARG A 44 3.13 -36.69 -9.22
N MET A 45 3.01 -36.27 -7.95
CA MET A 45 2.87 -34.86 -7.58
C MET A 45 4.10 -34.02 -7.98
N ARG A 46 5.32 -34.58 -7.87
CA ARG A 46 6.56 -33.92 -8.36
C ARG A 46 6.56 -33.68 -9.87
N THR A 47 6.04 -34.64 -10.63
CA THR A 47 6.05 -34.59 -12.09
C THR A 47 4.80 -33.96 -12.69
N ALA A 48 3.75 -33.78 -11.90
CA ALA A 48 2.53 -33.14 -12.34
C ALA A 48 2.84 -31.67 -12.69
N PRO A 49 2.43 -31.17 -13.87
CA PRO A 49 2.50 -29.75 -14.16
C PRO A 49 1.71 -29.02 -13.06
N LEU A 50 2.38 -28.15 -12.31
CA LEU A 50 1.68 -27.26 -11.39
C LEU A 50 0.64 -26.50 -12.22
N PRO A 51 -0.64 -26.49 -11.82
CA PRO A 51 -1.61 -25.65 -12.49
C PRO A 51 -1.05 -24.23 -12.44
N ALA A 52 -0.80 -23.65 -13.62
CA ALA A 52 -0.30 -22.30 -13.72
C ALA A 52 -1.26 -21.43 -12.90
N LEU A 53 -0.75 -20.82 -11.82
CA LEU A 53 -1.51 -19.82 -11.07
C LEU A 53 -1.82 -18.74 -12.08
N SER A 54 -3.07 -18.71 -12.56
CA SER A 54 -3.54 -17.69 -13.48
C SER A 54 -3.17 -16.35 -12.86
N ALA A 55 -2.33 -15.58 -13.56
CA ALA A 55 -1.94 -14.26 -13.12
C ALA A 55 -3.21 -13.45 -12.78
N PRO A 56 -3.17 -12.59 -11.75
CA PRO A 56 -4.36 -11.85 -11.33
C PRO A 56 -5.00 -11.17 -12.54
N ASP A 57 -6.31 -11.36 -12.68
CA ASP A 57 -7.11 -10.88 -13.81
C ASP A 57 -6.78 -9.41 -14.14
N ALA A 58 -6.53 -9.11 -15.40
CA ALA A 58 -6.13 -7.77 -15.85
C ALA A 58 -7.14 -6.69 -15.40
N GLY A 59 -8.42 -7.05 -15.27
CA GLY A 59 -9.49 -6.19 -14.74
C GLY A 59 -9.29 -5.74 -13.29
N ARG A 60 -8.78 -6.61 -12.40
CA ARG A 60 -8.46 -6.23 -11.01
C ARG A 60 -7.36 -5.16 -10.97
N SER A 61 -6.43 -5.20 -11.91
CA SER A 61 -5.37 -4.19 -12.01
C SER A 61 -5.88 -2.82 -12.49
N GLU A 62 -6.99 -2.80 -13.22
CA GLU A 62 -7.60 -1.59 -13.76
C GLU A 62 -8.52 -0.91 -12.74
N GLU A 63 -9.32 -1.70 -12.01
CA GLU A 63 -10.09 -1.24 -10.86
C GLU A 63 -9.20 -0.62 -9.77
N LEU A 64 -8.08 -1.27 -9.45
CA LEU A 64 -7.12 -0.72 -8.49
C LEU A 64 -6.49 0.59 -8.99
N ARG A 65 -6.28 0.73 -10.30
CA ARG A 65 -5.75 1.96 -10.90
C ARG A 65 -6.77 3.10 -10.86
N SER A 66 -8.04 2.83 -11.14
CA SER A 66 -9.10 3.84 -11.08
C SER A 66 -9.31 4.32 -9.63
N LEU A 67 -9.34 3.41 -8.66
CA LEU A 67 -9.42 3.73 -7.24
C LEU A 67 -8.23 4.57 -6.76
N LYS A 68 -7.00 4.21 -7.15
CA LYS A 68 -5.79 4.96 -6.79
C LYS A 68 -5.81 6.38 -7.38
N ARG A 69 -6.28 6.54 -8.63
CA ARG A 69 -6.45 7.86 -9.26
C ARG A 69 -7.47 8.71 -8.51
N THR A 70 -8.65 8.16 -8.22
CA THR A 70 -9.70 8.88 -7.48
C THR A 70 -9.21 9.30 -6.08
N ARG A 71 -8.56 8.38 -5.34
CA ARG A 71 -7.99 8.70 -4.02
C ARG A 71 -6.94 9.80 -4.10
N SER A 72 -6.05 9.76 -5.10
CA SER A 72 -5.04 10.79 -5.29
C SER A 72 -5.65 12.16 -5.59
N LEU A 73 -6.72 12.22 -6.39
CA LEU A 73 -7.41 13.46 -6.73
C LEU A 73 -8.13 14.05 -5.50
N LEU A 74 -8.76 13.21 -4.68
CA LEU A 74 -9.36 13.63 -3.41
C LEU A 74 -8.30 14.16 -2.43
N ASN A 75 -7.18 13.48 -2.28
CA ASN A 75 -6.08 13.93 -1.43
C ASN A 75 -5.53 15.28 -1.91
N TRP A 76 -5.32 15.45 -3.22
CA TRP A 76 -4.87 16.71 -3.77
C TRP A 76 -5.87 17.85 -3.54
N ARG A 77 -7.16 17.58 -3.75
CA ARG A 77 -8.23 18.54 -3.47
C ARG A 77 -8.23 18.98 -2.00
N SER A 78 -8.09 18.03 -1.08
CA SER A 78 -8.01 18.31 0.36
C SER A 78 -6.77 19.11 0.73
N ALA A 79 -5.60 18.73 0.18
CA ALA A 79 -4.35 19.45 0.40
C ALA A 79 -4.41 20.90 -0.10
N LEU A 80 -4.91 21.15 -1.32
CA LEU A 80 -5.05 22.50 -1.84
C LEU A 80 -6.01 23.35 -1.01
N MET A 81 -7.09 22.75 -0.49
CA MET A 81 -8.02 23.43 0.39
C MET A 81 -7.35 23.80 1.72
N ALA A 82 -6.61 22.86 2.34
CA ALA A 82 -5.87 23.09 3.57
C ALA A 82 -4.80 24.17 3.40
N PHE A 83 -4.03 24.14 2.31
CA PHE A 83 -3.06 25.18 1.98
C PHE A 83 -3.74 26.53 1.75
N GLY A 84 -4.83 26.56 0.99
CA GLY A 84 -5.63 27.77 0.77
C GLY A 84 -6.07 28.39 2.10
N PHE A 85 -6.65 27.61 3.01
CA PHE A 85 -7.02 28.10 4.33
C PHE A 85 -5.82 28.55 5.16
N PHE A 86 -4.76 27.75 5.23
CA PHE A 86 -3.56 28.08 6.01
C PHE A 86 -2.93 29.39 5.55
N PHE A 87 -2.67 29.55 4.25
CA PHE A 87 -2.03 30.76 3.73
C PHE A 87 -2.95 31.98 3.75
N SER A 88 -4.28 31.79 3.66
CA SER A 88 -5.23 32.88 3.83
C SER A 88 -5.42 33.31 5.29
N LEU A 89 -5.33 32.40 6.26
CA LEU A 89 -5.51 32.71 7.69
C LEU A 89 -4.20 33.06 8.41
N ALA A 90 -3.06 32.54 7.96
CA ALA A 90 -1.76 32.79 8.60
C ALA A 90 -1.43 34.28 8.80
N PRO A 91 -1.74 35.20 7.87
CA PRO A 91 -1.52 36.64 8.07
C PRO A 91 -2.35 37.25 9.20
N PHE A 92 -3.47 36.62 9.58
CA PHE A 92 -4.34 37.07 10.66
C PHE A 92 -4.01 36.38 12.00
N SER A 93 -2.94 35.58 12.03
CA SER A 93 -2.48 34.95 13.26
C SER A 93 -1.82 35.97 14.18
N VAL A 94 -2.14 35.88 15.46
CA VAL A 94 -1.61 36.73 16.52
C VAL A 94 -0.71 35.88 17.41
N LEU A 95 0.49 36.37 17.69
CA LEU A 95 1.42 35.69 18.57
C LEU A 95 1.49 36.43 19.90
N HIS A 96 1.22 35.74 20.99
CA HIS A 96 1.27 36.29 22.34
C HIS A 96 2.51 35.74 23.06
N ILE A 97 3.49 36.60 23.33
CA ILE A 97 4.73 36.23 24.02
C ILE A 97 4.98 37.26 25.13
N ASN A 98 5.18 36.78 26.36
CA ASN A 98 5.59 37.58 27.53
C ASN A 98 4.79 38.89 27.68
N ASP A 99 3.46 38.79 27.80
CA ASP A 99 2.49 39.90 27.95
C ASP A 99 2.43 40.91 26.79
N THR A 100 3.10 40.66 25.68
CA THR A 100 3.03 41.48 24.46
C THR A 100 2.39 40.71 23.31
N THR A 101 1.40 41.33 22.69
CA THR A 101 0.63 40.78 21.57
C THR A 101 1.18 41.32 20.26
N TYR A 102 1.91 40.49 19.52
CA TYR A 102 2.51 40.86 18.24
C TYR A 102 1.61 40.46 17.07
N TRP A 103 1.33 41.44 16.21
CA TRP A 103 0.70 41.21 14.91
C TRP A 103 1.79 41.03 13.86
N PHE A 104 2.38 39.83 13.84
CA PHE A 104 3.58 39.46 13.08
C PHE A 104 3.56 39.89 11.60
N PHE A 105 2.37 39.93 10.98
CA PHE A 105 2.21 40.29 9.57
C PHE A 105 1.79 41.74 9.29
N ILE A 106 1.32 42.48 10.30
CA ILE A 106 1.02 43.92 10.16
C ILE A 106 2.33 44.72 10.11
N GLU A 107 3.32 44.30 10.90
CA GLU A 107 4.64 44.93 10.95
C GLU A 107 5.53 44.57 9.73
N ALA A 108 5.22 43.48 9.01
CA ALA A 108 5.96 42.98 7.87
C ALA A 108 5.08 42.84 6.60
N PRO A 109 4.70 43.94 5.92
CA PRO A 109 3.77 43.92 4.79
C PRO A 109 4.24 43.08 3.60
N ARG A 110 5.57 42.93 3.42
CA ARG A 110 6.15 42.07 2.38
C ARG A 110 5.87 40.59 2.64
N ALA A 111 5.96 40.15 3.89
CA ALA A 111 5.65 38.78 4.27
C ALA A 111 4.16 38.49 4.05
N ALA A 112 3.27 39.42 4.43
CA ALA A 112 1.83 39.28 4.22
C ALA A 112 1.48 39.14 2.72
N ALA A 113 2.13 39.92 1.85
CA ALA A 113 1.93 39.84 0.40
C ALA A 113 2.34 38.48 -0.18
N VAL A 114 3.48 37.90 0.26
CA VAL A 114 3.93 36.58 -0.20
C VAL A 114 2.94 35.49 0.19
N TYR A 115 2.45 35.50 1.44
CA TYR A 115 1.44 34.54 1.90
C TYR A 115 0.12 34.69 1.14
N GLY A 116 -0.31 35.92 0.86
CA GLY A 116 -1.49 36.20 0.04
C GLY A 116 -1.38 35.66 -1.40
N ILE A 117 -0.22 35.83 -2.04
CA ILE A 117 0.04 35.29 -3.39
C ILE A 117 0.00 33.76 -3.38
N ILE A 118 0.64 33.11 -2.39
CA ILE A 118 0.63 31.63 -2.28
C ILE A 118 -0.79 31.11 -2.03
N GLY A 119 -1.57 31.80 -1.19
CA GLY A 119 -2.99 31.50 -0.99
C GLY A 119 -3.80 31.60 -2.28
N LEU A 120 -3.63 32.68 -3.05
CA LEU A 120 -4.27 32.88 -4.35
C LEU A 120 -3.91 31.78 -5.35
N LEU A 121 -2.64 31.40 -5.44
CA LEU A 121 -2.18 30.30 -6.29
C LEU A 121 -2.79 28.96 -5.87
N SER A 122 -2.89 28.71 -4.56
CA SER A 122 -3.50 27.49 -4.01
C SER A 122 -5.00 27.41 -4.36
N TRP A 123 -5.73 28.52 -4.25
CA TRP A 123 -7.12 28.61 -4.69
C TRP A 123 -7.27 28.45 -6.20
N ALA A 124 -6.42 29.09 -7.00
CA ALA A 124 -6.42 28.95 -8.45
C ALA A 124 -6.21 27.48 -8.86
N GLY A 125 -5.23 26.80 -8.26
CA GLY A 125 -5.01 25.36 -8.44
C GLY A 125 -6.25 24.52 -8.05
N TYR A 126 -6.93 24.88 -6.96
CA TYR A 126 -8.12 24.16 -6.48
C TYR A 126 -9.27 24.30 -7.49
N PHE A 127 -9.50 25.51 -8.00
CA PHE A 127 -10.53 25.75 -9.01
C PHE A 127 -10.23 25.02 -10.33
N LEU A 128 -8.96 24.98 -10.76
CA LEU A 128 -8.55 24.24 -11.95
C LEU A 128 -8.74 22.73 -11.78
N LEU A 129 -8.33 22.17 -10.64
CA LEU A 129 -8.53 20.75 -10.32
C LEU A 129 -10.02 20.39 -10.26
N ARG A 130 -10.84 21.27 -9.68
CA ARG A 130 -12.31 21.11 -9.63
C ARG A 130 -12.97 21.18 -11.00
N ARG A 131 -12.47 22.03 -11.91
CA ARG A 131 -12.96 22.09 -13.31
C ARG A 131 -12.61 20.79 -14.04
N ARG A 132 -11.39 20.29 -13.90
CA ARG A 132 -10.94 19.04 -14.55
C ARG A 132 -11.74 17.82 -14.08
N LEU A 133 -12.13 17.78 -12.81
CA LEU A 133 -12.96 16.72 -12.23
C LEU A 133 -14.44 16.75 -12.65
N ARG A 134 -14.93 17.87 -13.19
CA ARG A 134 -16.33 17.99 -13.67
C ARG A 134 -16.50 17.64 -15.15
N GLY A 135 -15.41 17.54 -15.89
CA GLY A 135 -15.40 17.17 -17.32
C GLY A 135 -15.02 15.72 -17.59
N LEU A 136 -14.75 14.94 -16.54
CA LEU A 136 -14.62 13.47 -16.55
C LEU A 136 -15.93 12.86 -16.07
#